data_AF-A0A2D6LQS6-F1
#
_entry.id   AF-A0A2D6LQS6-F1
#
_cell.length_a   1.000
_cell.length_b   1.000
_cell.length_c   1.000
_cell.angle_alpha   90.00
_cell.angle_beta   90.00
_cell.angle_gamma   90.00
#
_symmetry.space_group_name_H-M   'P 1'
#
loop_
_entity.id
_entity.type
_entity.pdbx_description
1 polymer ?
#
loop_
_entity_poly.entity_id
_entity_poly.type
_entity_poly.pdbx_seq_one_letter_code
_entity_poly.pdbx_strand_id
1 'polypeptide(L)'
;MRSITEDILQWSEFYLEPKNEHLGDVPVCPYAKQARLRKTYRILECHNFAQFQDKIIEGAKLAKDPDVQIVIVGCDDIGYEPEELDSVIDILNRVMVPQDIYLMGSHPHDEEEDEPVEFLETEGWQPDNEFMMVLIQKFDELEKASDNLRKTGYYEHWPSDYYEGTVLKRQTYRRYRNG
;
A
#
# COMPACT_ATOMS: atom_id res chain seq x y z
N MET A 1 3.55 19.10 15.25
CA MET A 1 3.51 18.54 13.91
C MET A 1 3.87 17.09 14.06
N ARG A 2 2.98 16.21 13.63
CA ARG A 2 3.15 14.76 13.63
C ARG A 2 4.30 14.38 12.70
N SER A 3 4.97 13.26 12.97
CA SER A 3 5.88 12.66 11.98
C SER A 3 5.09 11.90 10.89
N ILE A 4 5.74 11.56 9.79
CA ILE A 4 5.12 10.71 8.74
C ILE A 4 4.65 9.37 9.33
N THR A 5 5.43 8.76 10.22
CA THR A 5 5.03 7.56 10.95
C THR A 5 3.74 7.76 11.75
N GLU A 6 3.61 8.88 12.46
CA GLU A 6 2.42 9.18 13.24
C GLU A 6 1.19 9.39 12.34
N ASP A 7 1.35 10.04 11.19
CA ASP A 7 0.28 10.20 10.20
C ASP A 7 -0.17 8.85 9.63
N ILE A 8 0.77 7.99 9.21
CA ILE A 8 0.46 6.65 8.67
C ILE A 8 -0.26 5.78 9.73
N LEU A 9 0.19 5.83 10.99
CA LEU A 9 -0.41 5.03 12.05
C LEU A 9 -1.81 5.52 12.43
N GLN A 10 -2.05 6.83 12.44
CA GLN A 10 -3.40 7.38 12.64
C GLN A 10 -4.32 7.04 11.48
N TRP A 11 -3.82 7.16 10.24
CA TRP A 11 -4.59 6.76 9.06
C TRP A 11 -5.02 5.30 9.14
N SER A 12 -4.09 4.40 9.47
CA SER A 12 -4.40 2.99 9.71
C SER A 12 -5.46 2.82 10.80
N GLU A 13 -5.22 3.36 12.00
CA GLU A 13 -6.07 3.12 13.16
C GLU A 13 -7.48 3.66 13.02
N PHE A 14 -7.65 4.83 12.40
CA PHE A 14 -8.93 5.53 12.35
C PHE A 14 -9.71 5.31 11.06
N TYR A 15 -9.06 4.94 9.95
CA TYR A 15 -9.73 4.83 8.65
C TYR A 15 -9.60 3.46 8.01
N LEU A 16 -8.47 2.76 8.20
CA LEU A 16 -8.32 1.43 7.59
C LEU A 16 -8.85 0.28 8.45
N GLU A 17 -8.79 0.44 9.77
CA GLU A 17 -9.09 -0.60 10.75
C GLU A 17 -10.55 -0.70 11.21
N PRO A 18 -11.32 0.41 11.31
CA PRO A 18 -12.74 0.33 11.65
C PRO A 18 -13.56 -0.32 10.54
N LYS A 19 -14.75 -0.81 10.89
CA LYS A 19 -15.70 -1.31 9.91
C LYS A 19 -16.18 -0.14 9.04
N ASN A 20 -16.32 -0.40 7.75
CA ASN A 20 -16.82 0.56 6.79
C ASN A 20 -18.16 0.05 6.21
N GLU A 21 -19.20 0.90 6.28
CA GLU A 21 -20.54 0.53 5.79
C GLU A 21 -20.58 0.34 4.27
N HIS A 22 -19.77 1.11 3.53
CA HIS A 22 -19.62 1.00 2.08
C HIS A 22 -18.95 -0.32 1.65
N LEU A 23 -18.34 -1.06 2.58
CA LEU A 23 -17.75 -2.38 2.32
C LEU A 23 -18.61 -3.54 2.88
N GLY A 24 -19.79 -3.28 3.43
CA GLY A 24 -20.62 -4.29 4.07
C GLY A 24 -20.13 -4.67 5.47
N ASP A 25 -19.80 -3.66 6.29
CA ASP A 25 -19.37 -3.80 7.70
C ASP A 25 -18.04 -4.55 7.91
N VAL A 26 -17.17 -4.49 6.91
CA VAL A 26 -15.78 -4.95 6.99
C VAL A 26 -14.81 -3.77 6.87
N PRO A 27 -13.60 -3.88 7.44
CA PRO A 27 -12.60 -2.82 7.34
C PRO A 27 -12.01 -2.68 5.93
N VAL A 28 -11.52 -1.49 5.60
CA VAL A 28 -10.77 -1.20 4.36
C VAL A 28 -9.50 -2.04 4.27
N CYS A 29 -8.83 -2.31 5.40
CA CYS A 29 -7.75 -3.29 5.43
C CYS A 29 -8.00 -4.32 6.53
N PRO A 30 -8.48 -5.54 6.18
CA PRO A 30 -8.73 -6.63 7.13
C PRO A 30 -7.54 -7.06 7.98
N TYR A 31 -6.31 -6.73 7.54
CA TYR A 31 -5.08 -7.14 8.20
C TYR A 31 -4.41 -6.02 9.03
N ALA A 32 -4.76 -4.74 8.80
CA ALA A 32 -4.07 -3.58 9.38
C ALA A 32 -4.03 -3.61 10.91
N LYS A 33 -5.18 -3.85 11.55
CA LYS A 33 -5.29 -3.85 13.02
C LYS A 33 -4.38 -4.87 13.67
N GLN A 34 -4.35 -6.10 13.13
CA GLN A 34 -3.47 -7.14 13.67
C GLN A 34 -2.01 -6.82 13.42
N ALA A 35 -1.66 -6.27 12.25
CA ALA A 35 -0.30 -5.87 11.96
C ALA A 35 0.20 -4.79 12.92
N ARG A 36 -0.64 -3.77 13.19
CA ARG A 36 -0.35 -2.69 14.15
C ARG A 36 -0.18 -3.22 15.57
N LEU A 37 -1.14 -3.99 16.08
CA LEU A 37 -1.10 -4.54 17.45
C LEU A 37 0.09 -5.50 17.68
N ARG A 38 0.46 -6.29 16.67
CA ARG A 38 1.58 -7.23 16.73
C ARG A 38 2.92 -6.62 16.35
N LYS A 39 2.94 -5.36 15.88
CA LYS A 39 4.14 -4.66 15.40
C LYS A 39 4.89 -5.43 14.30
N THR A 40 4.13 -6.08 13.42
CA THR A 40 4.66 -6.77 12.23
C THR A 40 4.83 -5.83 11.04
N TYR A 41 4.73 -4.51 11.26
CA TYR A 41 5.03 -3.49 10.27
C TYR A 41 6.40 -2.84 10.51
N ARG A 42 6.99 -2.25 9.49
CA ARG A 42 8.11 -1.29 9.61
C ARG A 42 7.77 -0.03 8.83
N ILE A 43 8.12 1.13 9.35
CA ILE A 43 7.97 2.41 8.64
C ILE A 43 9.36 3.03 8.50
N LEU A 44 9.70 3.45 7.28
CA LEU A 44 10.93 4.16 6.95
C LEU A 44 10.55 5.56 6.47
N GLU A 45 10.90 6.58 7.25
CA GLU A 45 10.75 7.97 6.84
C GLU A 45 11.97 8.41 6.01
N CYS A 46 11.72 9.14 4.93
CA CYS A 46 12.72 9.66 4.01
C CYS A 46 12.49 11.15 3.76
N HIS A 47 13.48 11.98 4.12
CA HIS A 47 13.38 13.45 3.97
C HIS A 47 14.31 14.01 2.90
N ASN A 48 14.71 13.15 1.95
CA ASN A 48 15.57 13.52 0.84
C ASN A 48 15.28 12.58 -0.33
N PHE A 49 14.67 13.13 -1.38
CA PHE A 49 14.24 12.41 -2.56
C PHE A 49 15.39 11.60 -3.20
N ALA A 50 16.61 12.13 -3.18
CA ALA A 50 17.77 11.43 -3.73
C ALA A 50 18.07 10.09 -3.02
N GLN A 51 17.51 9.86 -1.83
CA GLN A 51 17.63 8.61 -1.06
C GLN A 51 16.35 7.76 -1.11
N PHE A 52 15.28 8.21 -1.78
CA PHE A 52 13.98 7.57 -1.74
C PHE A 52 14.03 6.15 -2.32
N GLN A 53 14.66 5.97 -3.48
CA GLN A 53 14.85 4.62 -4.05
C GLN A 53 15.69 3.72 -3.15
N ASP A 54 16.76 4.24 -2.53
CA ASP A 54 17.58 3.46 -1.60
C ASP A 54 16.75 2.98 -0.40
N LYS A 55 15.82 3.81 0.09
CA LYS A 55 14.88 3.45 1.15
C LYS A 55 13.86 2.41 0.72
N ILE A 56 13.37 2.45 -0.51
CA ILE A 56 12.52 1.40 -1.08
C ILE A 56 13.28 0.06 -1.12
N ILE A 57 14.55 0.07 -1.56
CA ILE A 57 15.39 -1.13 -1.59
C ILE A 57 15.71 -1.64 -0.18
N GLU A 58 15.95 -0.75 0.78
CA GLU A 58 16.08 -1.10 2.21
C GLU A 58 14.79 -1.77 2.71
N GLY A 59 13.63 -1.19 2.42
CA GLY A 59 12.33 -1.74 2.80
C GLY A 59 12.04 -3.10 2.19
N ALA A 60 12.40 -3.32 0.92
CA ALA A 60 12.29 -4.62 0.27
C ALA A 60 13.15 -5.70 0.93
N LYS A 61 14.32 -5.33 1.49
CA LYS A 61 15.15 -6.27 2.28
C LYS A 61 14.49 -6.59 3.61
N LEU A 62 13.96 -5.58 4.31
CA LEU A 62 13.25 -5.76 5.59
C LEU A 62 11.98 -6.61 5.44
N ALA A 63 11.25 -6.46 4.33
CA ALA A 63 10.03 -7.23 4.06
C ALA A 63 10.26 -8.75 3.89
N LYS A 64 11.53 -9.18 3.71
CA LYS A 64 11.88 -10.61 3.67
C LYS A 64 11.96 -11.25 5.06
N ASP A 65 12.00 -10.46 6.12
CA ASP A 65 11.97 -10.96 7.50
C ASP A 65 10.63 -11.71 7.75
N PRO A 66 10.65 -12.94 8.31
CA PRO A 66 9.43 -13.69 8.60
C PRO A 66 8.50 -12.99 9.61
N ASP A 67 9.03 -12.14 10.48
CA ASP A 67 8.27 -11.39 11.50
C ASP A 67 7.71 -10.06 10.96
N VAL A 68 8.00 -9.71 9.70
CA VAL A 68 7.51 -8.51 9.02
C VAL A 68 6.48 -8.90 7.96
N GLN A 69 5.29 -8.31 8.07
CA GLN A 69 4.20 -8.45 7.11
C GLN A 69 4.18 -7.33 6.08
N ILE A 70 4.54 -6.10 6.48
CA ILE A 70 4.54 -4.95 5.60
C ILE A 70 5.61 -3.94 6.01
N VAL A 71 6.26 -3.34 5.02
CA VAL A 71 7.13 -2.18 5.19
C VAL A 71 6.53 -1.02 4.42
N ILE A 72 6.52 0.16 5.02
CA ILE A 72 5.98 1.38 4.40
C ILE A 72 7.11 2.39 4.35
N VAL A 73 7.40 2.91 3.16
CA VAL A 73 8.37 3.99 2.97
C VAL A 73 7.59 5.26 2.68
N GLY A 74 7.72 6.28 3.53
CA GLY A 74 7.11 7.59 3.34
C GLY A 74 8.18 8.64 3.03
N CYS A 75 7.95 9.51 2.04
CA CYS A 75 8.89 10.55 1.66
C CYS A 75 8.20 11.90 1.43
N ASP A 76 8.55 12.90 2.23
CA ASP A 76 8.00 14.27 2.19
C ASP A 76 8.77 15.22 1.26
N ASP A 77 9.91 14.79 0.71
CA ASP A 77 10.60 15.46 -0.40
C ASP A 77 10.02 14.91 -1.72
N ILE A 78 8.92 15.53 -2.18
CA ILE A 78 8.17 15.11 -3.37
C ILE A 78 8.98 15.40 -4.63
N GLY A 79 9.58 14.35 -5.21
CA GLY A 79 10.44 14.46 -6.39
C GLY A 79 10.02 13.62 -7.60
N TYR A 80 8.94 12.86 -7.50
CA TYR A 80 8.28 12.24 -8.65
C TYR A 80 6.94 12.94 -8.90
N GLU A 81 6.52 13.00 -10.15
CA GLU A 81 5.11 13.16 -10.50
C GLU A 81 4.36 11.82 -10.31
N PRO A 82 3.01 11.82 -10.22
CA PRO A 82 2.22 10.59 -10.05
C PRO A 82 2.60 9.48 -11.03
N GLU A 83 2.64 9.78 -12.34
CA GLU A 83 2.92 8.81 -13.39
C GLU A 83 4.38 8.33 -13.39
N GLU A 84 5.30 9.15 -12.88
CA GLU A 84 6.70 8.78 -12.71
C GLU A 84 6.87 7.78 -11.57
N LEU A 85 6.23 8.02 -10.43
CA LEU A 85 6.20 7.06 -9.32
C LEU A 85 5.60 5.73 -9.81
N ASP A 86 4.49 5.79 -10.52
CA ASP A 86 3.79 4.60 -11.02
C ASP A 86 4.64 3.79 -12.00
N SER A 87 5.36 4.48 -12.89
CA SER A 87 6.33 3.87 -13.81
C SER A 87 7.51 3.21 -13.06
N VAL A 88 8.03 3.88 -12.03
CA VAL A 88 9.10 3.33 -11.18
C VAL A 88 8.62 2.08 -10.44
N ILE A 89 7.41 2.09 -9.88
CA ILE A 89 6.82 0.95 -9.19
C ILE A 89 6.60 -0.23 -10.15
N ASP A 90 6.11 -0.01 -11.37
CA ASP A 90 5.99 -1.08 -12.37
C ASP A 90 7.34 -1.72 -12.70
N ILE A 91 8.37 -0.91 -12.98
CA ILE A 91 9.72 -1.41 -13.26
C ILE A 91 10.25 -2.22 -12.07
N LEU A 92 10.11 -1.70 -10.85
CA LEU A 92 10.55 -2.39 -9.64
C LEU A 92 9.79 -3.71 -9.44
N ASN A 93 8.48 -3.74 -9.63
CA ASN A 93 7.70 -4.97 -9.49
C ASN A 93 8.11 -6.04 -10.51
N ARG A 94 8.49 -5.68 -11.74
CA ARG A 94 9.05 -6.63 -12.72
C ARG A 94 10.34 -7.31 -12.22
N VAL A 95 11.11 -6.65 -11.35
CA VAL A 95 12.37 -7.14 -10.79
C VAL A 95 12.18 -7.81 -9.42
N MET A 96 11.25 -7.31 -8.61
CA MET A 96 11.06 -7.69 -7.21
C MET A 96 10.03 -8.81 -7.02
N VAL A 97 9.01 -8.90 -7.87
CA VAL A 97 8.02 -10.01 -7.81
C VAL A 97 8.68 -11.37 -8.03
N PRO A 98 9.64 -11.57 -8.95
CA PRO A 98 10.45 -12.80 -9.00
C PRO A 98 11.09 -13.18 -7.66
N GLN A 99 11.39 -12.19 -6.80
CA GLN A 99 12.01 -12.36 -5.49
C GLN A 99 11.00 -12.38 -4.33
N ASP A 100 9.72 -12.60 -4.63
CA ASP A 100 8.60 -12.62 -3.67
C ASP A 100 8.35 -11.27 -2.98
N ILE A 101 8.58 -10.15 -3.66
CA ILE A 101 8.32 -8.81 -3.11
C ILE A 101 7.45 -8.02 -4.06
N TYR A 102 6.44 -7.37 -3.51
CA TYR A 102 5.51 -6.52 -4.24
C TYR A 102 5.46 -5.12 -3.64
N LEU A 103 5.40 -4.12 -4.51
CA LEU A 103 5.36 -2.71 -4.18
C LEU A 103 4.04 -2.11 -4.69
N MET A 104 3.46 -1.23 -3.89
CA MET A 104 2.32 -0.39 -4.27
C MET A 104 2.67 1.07 -3.92
N GLY A 105 2.69 1.94 -4.92
CA GLY A 105 2.90 3.37 -4.74
C GLY A 105 1.59 4.09 -4.43
N SER A 106 1.70 5.22 -3.75
CA SER A 106 0.64 6.20 -3.55
C SER A 106 1.29 7.58 -3.57
N HIS A 107 0.82 8.43 -4.48
CA HIS A 107 1.30 9.79 -4.65
C HIS A 107 0.30 10.77 -4.03
N PRO A 108 0.72 11.81 -3.28
CA PRO A 108 -0.22 12.73 -2.64
C PRO A 108 -0.97 13.62 -3.64
N HIS A 109 -0.46 13.74 -4.87
CA HIS A 109 -1.07 14.49 -5.98
C HIS A 109 -1.72 13.58 -7.03
N ASP A 110 -1.99 12.32 -6.67
CA ASP A 110 -2.71 11.41 -7.56
C ASP A 110 -4.20 11.80 -7.60
N GLU A 111 -4.66 12.22 -8.78
CA GLU A 111 -6.07 12.56 -9.05
C GLU A 111 -6.75 11.49 -9.94
N GLU A 112 -6.11 10.33 -10.18
CA GLU A 112 -6.47 9.39 -11.26
C GLU A 112 -7.82 8.65 -11.09
N GLU A 113 -8.53 8.77 -9.98
CA GLU A 113 -9.82 8.06 -9.83
C GLU A 113 -10.97 8.88 -10.45
N ASP A 114 -11.49 8.40 -11.58
CA ASP A 114 -12.65 8.98 -12.29
C ASP A 114 -13.89 9.08 -11.38
N GLU A 115 -14.03 8.16 -10.42
CA GLU A 115 -15.03 8.19 -9.36
C GLU A 115 -14.38 8.08 -7.96
N PRO A 116 -14.86 8.83 -6.96
CA PRO A 116 -14.33 8.74 -5.62
C PRO A 116 -14.59 7.35 -5.02
N VAL A 117 -13.55 6.73 -4.46
CA VAL A 117 -13.68 5.47 -3.72
C VAL A 117 -14.22 5.76 -2.33
N GLU A 118 -15.55 5.69 -2.17
CA GLU A 118 -16.26 6.08 -0.94
C GLU A 118 -15.65 5.47 0.34
N PHE A 119 -15.22 4.21 0.30
CA PHE A 119 -14.66 3.55 1.48
C PHE A 119 -13.26 4.04 1.89
N LEU A 120 -12.58 4.84 1.05
CA LEU A 120 -11.31 5.48 1.36
C LEU A 120 -11.47 6.90 1.91
N GLU A 121 -12.70 7.45 1.93
CA GLU A 121 -12.94 8.78 2.46
C GLU A 121 -12.57 8.88 3.96
N THR A 122 -11.84 9.94 4.32
CA THR A 122 -11.30 10.13 5.68
C THR A 122 -12.09 11.15 6.51
N GLU A 123 -13.34 11.44 6.14
CA GLU A 123 -14.21 12.42 6.83
C GLU A 123 -13.53 13.79 7.07
N GLY A 124 -12.65 14.21 6.15
CA GLY A 124 -11.91 15.47 6.22
C GLY A 124 -10.64 15.44 7.06
N TRP A 125 -10.21 14.28 7.57
CA TRP A 125 -8.87 14.15 8.15
C TRP A 125 -7.80 14.27 7.07
N GLN A 126 -6.73 14.96 7.44
CA GLN A 126 -5.55 15.17 6.61
C GLN A 126 -4.30 14.85 7.44
N PRO A 127 -3.27 14.26 6.82
CA PRO A 127 -1.96 14.11 7.46
C PRO A 127 -1.37 15.51 7.75
N ASP A 128 -0.51 15.62 8.77
CA ASP A 128 0.28 16.86 8.97
C ASP A 128 1.35 17.02 7.88
N ASN A 129 1.77 15.91 7.28
CA ASN A 129 2.81 15.86 6.26
C ASN A 129 2.20 15.47 4.90
N GLU A 130 2.68 16.10 3.84
CA GLU A 130 2.45 15.68 2.47
C GLU A 130 3.61 14.77 2.06
N PHE A 131 3.33 13.53 1.65
CA PHE A 131 4.37 12.55 1.35
C PHE A 131 3.95 11.54 0.29
N MET A 132 4.90 11.12 -0.54
CA MET A 132 4.79 9.89 -1.33
C MET A 132 4.91 8.68 -0.43
N MET A 133 4.17 7.62 -0.72
CA MET A 133 4.16 6.39 0.07
C MET A 133 4.36 5.16 -0.82
N VAL A 134 5.20 4.23 -0.37
CA VAL A 134 5.38 2.92 -1.01
C VAL A 134 5.18 1.81 0.01
N LEU A 135 4.16 0.97 -0.22
CA LEU A 135 3.86 -0.20 0.58
C LEU A 135 4.59 -1.41 -0.01
N ILE A 136 5.34 -2.13 0.80
CA ILE A 136 6.23 -3.23 0.40
C ILE A 136 5.93 -4.46 1.23
N GLN A 137 5.59 -5.58 0.59
CA GLN A 137 5.23 -6.83 1.28
C GLN A 137 5.51 -8.05 0.41
N LYS A 138 5.40 -9.25 0.99
CA LYS A 138 5.61 -10.49 0.25
C LYS A 138 4.49 -10.72 -0.76
N PHE A 139 4.87 -11.03 -2.00
CA PHE A 139 3.91 -11.16 -3.11
C PHE A 139 3.01 -12.38 -2.94
N ASP A 140 3.59 -13.54 -2.61
CA ASP A 140 2.84 -14.80 -2.49
C ASP A 140 1.86 -14.76 -1.30
N GLU A 141 2.26 -14.16 -0.17
CA GLU A 141 1.39 -13.99 1.00
C GLU A 141 0.22 -13.06 0.68
N LEU A 142 0.48 -11.94 -0.01
CA LEU A 142 -0.54 -11.00 -0.45
C LEU A 142 -1.54 -11.63 -1.42
N GLU A 143 -1.06 -12.40 -2.40
CA GLU A 143 -1.91 -13.12 -3.36
C GLU A 143 -2.81 -14.13 -2.66
N LYS A 144 -2.24 -14.91 -1.74
CA LYS A 144 -3.01 -15.88 -0.95
C LYS A 144 -4.05 -15.20 -0.05
N ALA A 145 -3.69 -14.07 0.57
CA ALA A 145 -4.59 -13.27 1.40
C ALA A 145 -5.76 -12.72 0.55
N SER A 146 -5.45 -12.12 -0.59
CA SER A 146 -6.43 -11.58 -1.54
C SER A 146 -7.37 -12.68 -2.07
N ASP A 147 -6.86 -13.86 -2.39
CA ASP A 147 -7.69 -15.00 -2.81
C ASP A 147 -8.64 -15.50 -1.71
N ASN A 148 -8.24 -15.39 -0.44
CA ASN A 148 -9.12 -15.71 0.67
C ASN A 148 -10.21 -14.66 0.85
N LEU A 149 -9.87 -13.36 0.76
CA LEU A 149 -10.83 -12.26 0.81
C LEU A 149 -11.87 -12.35 -0.33
N ARG A 150 -11.42 -12.69 -1.55
CA ARG A 150 -12.32 -12.88 -2.69
C ARG A 150 -13.40 -13.94 -2.43
N LYS A 151 -13.08 -15.01 -1.68
CA LYS A 151 -14.03 -16.07 -1.35
C LYS A 151 -15.08 -15.64 -0.31
N THR A 152 -14.84 -14.54 0.41
CA THR A 152 -15.77 -14.01 1.42
C THR A 152 -16.68 -12.90 0.87
N GLY A 153 -16.60 -12.59 -0.43
CA GLY A 153 -17.33 -11.46 -1.01
C GLY A 153 -16.72 -10.09 -0.70
N TYR A 154 -15.50 -10.04 -0.16
CA TYR A 154 -14.87 -8.78 0.29
C TYR A 154 -14.79 -7.70 -0.80
N TYR A 155 -14.58 -8.11 -2.06
CA TYR A 155 -14.46 -7.21 -3.20
C TYR A 155 -15.80 -6.89 -3.88
N GLU A 156 -16.94 -7.39 -3.39
CA GLU A 156 -18.26 -7.20 -4.04
C GLU A 156 -18.71 -5.74 -4.09
N HIS A 157 -18.21 -4.91 -3.17
CA HIS A 157 -18.53 -3.48 -3.08
C HIS A 157 -17.43 -2.57 -3.63
N TRP A 158 -16.37 -3.13 -4.23
CA TRP A 158 -15.29 -2.31 -4.79
C TRP A 158 -15.71 -1.77 -6.16
N PRO A 159 -15.46 -0.48 -6.47
CA PRO A 159 -15.53 0.03 -7.83
C PRO A 159 -14.69 -0.84 -8.78
N SER A 160 -15.20 -1.09 -9.99
CA SER A 160 -14.58 -2.03 -10.92
C SER A 160 -13.21 -1.57 -11.39
N ASP A 161 -13.09 -0.28 -11.70
CA ASP A 161 -11.85 0.42 -12.03
C ASP A 161 -10.83 0.35 -10.89
N TYR A 162 -11.25 0.60 -9.65
CA TYR A 162 -10.38 0.47 -8.48
C TYR A 162 -9.89 -0.98 -8.30
N TYR A 163 -10.78 -1.97 -8.45
CA TYR A 163 -10.40 -3.38 -8.42
C TYR A 163 -9.44 -3.76 -9.55
N GLU A 164 -9.63 -3.23 -10.75
CA GLU A 164 -8.75 -3.42 -11.91
C GLU A 164 -7.37 -2.80 -11.67
N GLY A 165 -7.32 -1.55 -11.23
CA GLY A 165 -6.11 -0.78 -10.94
C GLY A 165 -5.29 -1.32 -9.76
N THR A 166 -5.93 -2.04 -8.83
CA THR A 166 -5.26 -2.59 -7.65
C THR A 166 -5.04 -4.11 -7.75
N VAL A 167 -6.12 -4.89 -7.77
CA VAL A 167 -6.07 -6.35 -7.68
C VAL A 167 -5.66 -6.96 -9.01
N LEU A 168 -6.30 -6.59 -10.12
CA LEU A 168 -5.94 -7.18 -11.42
C LEU A 168 -4.58 -6.69 -11.92
N LYS A 169 -4.23 -5.41 -11.75
CA LYS A 169 -2.89 -4.86 -12.03
C LYS A 169 -1.81 -5.69 -11.34
N ARG A 170 -1.97 -5.96 -10.03
CA ARG A 170 -1.05 -6.84 -9.27
C ARG A 170 -0.95 -8.24 -9.87
N GLN A 171 -2.08 -8.86 -10.22
CA GLN A 171 -2.09 -10.21 -10.78
C GLN A 171 -1.34 -10.32 -12.12
N THR A 172 -1.22 -9.23 -12.88
CA THR A 172 -0.41 -9.24 -14.12
C THR A 172 1.06 -9.57 -13.88
N TYR A 173 1.59 -9.32 -12.67
CA TYR A 173 2.97 -9.66 -12.32
C TYR A 173 3.19 -11.14 -12.01
N ARG A 174 2.14 -11.97 -11.89
CA ARG A 174 2.26 -13.43 -11.70
C ARG A 174 3.15 -14.09 -12.74
N ARG A 175 3.16 -13.54 -13.97
CA ARG A 175 4.02 -14.01 -15.08
C ARG A 175 5.52 -13.96 -14.77
N TYR A 176 5.93 -13.06 -13.87
CA TYR A 176 7.33 -12.92 -13.46
C TYR A 176 7.67 -13.79 -12.25
N ARG A 177 6.66 -14.20 -11.46
CA ARG A 177 6.83 -15.10 -10.31
C ARG A 177 6.85 -16.58 -10.70
N ASN A 178 5.99 -16.96 -11.64
CA ASN A 178 5.74 -18.35 -12.05
C ASN A 178 6.36 -18.71 -13.42
N GLY A 179 7.15 -17.79 -13.99
CA GLY A 179 7.81 -17.93 -15.29
C GLY A 179 9.21 -18.52 -15.21
#